data_AF-A0A8X6GW26-F1
#
_entry.id   AF-A0A8X6GW26-F1
#
_cell.length_a   1.000
_cell.length_b   1.000
_cell.length_c   1.000
_cell.angle_alpha   90.00
_cell.angle_beta   90.00
_cell.angle_gamma   90.00
#
_symmetry.space_group_name_H-M   'P 1'
#
loop_
_entity.id
_entity.type
_entity.pdbx_description
1 polymer ?
#
loop_
_entity_poly.entity_id
_entity_poly.type
_entity_poly.pdbx_seq_one_letter_code
_entity_poly.pdbx_strand_id
1 'polypeptide(L)'
;METKKFPFREITQVLGVKWDADKDVFQIYVQAKIAEASKEPVTKRLLLKLMSKFYDPLGLFAPVTVIVKILFQDTWLSEIKWDELLPPAVAQQWHKWINELQCLKDIRIPRWIGFSETSDITIHVFCDASERAYDACLYERHTVNNFTEVNLICSREILQYTTPSQWRHCTGTDNPADHLTRCTFPSQLPYLESWWHGPKWLNHDSEAWPNKEFPSHLQPSVEVESRKTESLSFYVATTEPIIDISRYSSYTKVLRVTAWILNFVHNCKSHLRIIHELNCNEIEKAKDYWIQTVQRQCFSAEINALKKGRPLQKKSKISCFNPFLKDDYLHLGGRLQFFDIPFDTQHPLILDGNHSFVYLLIQHYRIHLHHLGVRIVLSELRSTFCILRGRQEIKKALHKCLPCKLFKAKCGMQIEAPLPSERVVPSASFTITGIDFAGPVNIRCLKPRDTAYITLFTCATTRALHIELMSDLTTDKFLLALQ
;
A
#
# COMPACT_ATOMS: atom_id res chain seq x y z
N MET A 1 -37.57 -24.38 6.58
CA MET A 1 -36.21 -23.92 6.90
C MET A 1 -36.27 -23.28 8.28
N GLU A 2 -35.85 -24.00 9.31
CA GLU A 2 -35.71 -23.41 10.66
C GLU A 2 -34.50 -22.47 10.67
N THR A 3 -34.75 -21.20 10.92
CA THR A 3 -33.70 -20.20 11.12
C THR A 3 -32.99 -20.52 12.43
N LYS A 4 -31.73 -20.97 12.34
CA LYS A 4 -30.84 -21.08 13.50
C LYS A 4 -30.77 -19.72 14.20
N LYS A 5 -31.36 -19.62 15.39
CA LYS A 5 -31.16 -18.48 16.29
C LYS A 5 -29.74 -18.55 16.80
N PHE A 6 -28.85 -17.73 16.22
CA PHE A 6 -27.53 -17.50 16.81
C PHE A 6 -27.73 -16.62 18.04
N PRO A 7 -27.27 -17.03 19.23
CA PRO A 7 -27.26 -16.13 20.38
C PRO A 7 -26.28 -15.00 20.07
N PHE A 8 -26.81 -13.82 19.80
CA PHE A 8 -26.00 -12.63 19.60
C PHE A 8 -25.34 -12.30 20.93
N ARG A 9 -24.01 -12.17 20.94
CA ARG A 9 -23.30 -11.74 22.16
C ARG A 9 -23.47 -10.23 22.28
N GLU A 10 -24.15 -9.79 23.34
CA GLU A 10 -24.37 -8.37 23.68
C GLU A 10 -23.06 -7.55 23.66
N ILE A 11 -21.95 -8.20 24.02
CA ILE A 11 -20.61 -7.64 24.02
C ILE A 11 -19.68 -8.48 23.14
N THR A 12 -19.08 -7.85 22.12
CA THR A 12 -18.10 -8.50 21.22
C THR A 12 -16.80 -7.69 21.16
N GLN A 13 -15.66 -8.36 21.02
CA GLN A 13 -14.38 -7.69 20.74
C GLN A 13 -14.16 -7.63 19.23
N VAL A 14 -13.99 -6.43 18.68
CA VAL A 14 -13.66 -6.22 17.27
C VAL A 14 -12.32 -5.49 17.22
N LEU A 15 -11.30 -6.17 16.66
CA LEU A 15 -9.94 -5.67 16.51
C LEU A 15 -9.24 -5.21 17.82
N GLY A 16 -9.79 -5.51 19.01
CA GLY A 16 -9.22 -5.10 20.30
C GLY A 16 -9.96 -3.96 21.00
N VAL A 17 -10.99 -3.40 20.37
CA VAL A 17 -12.00 -2.51 20.99
C VAL A 17 -13.22 -3.35 21.36
N LYS A 18 -13.80 -3.08 22.53
CA LYS A 18 -15.03 -3.74 22.99
C LYS A 18 -16.21 -2.98 22.40
N TRP A 19 -17.08 -3.68 21.68
CA TRP A 19 -18.32 -3.13 21.16
C TRP A 19 -19.48 -3.73 21.95
N ASP A 20 -20.26 -2.86 22.56
CA ASP A 20 -21.55 -3.15 23.15
C ASP A 20 -22.59 -2.92 22.05
N ALA A 21 -23.08 -4.02 21.47
CA ALA A 21 -23.88 -3.95 20.27
C ALA A 21 -25.34 -3.60 20.55
N ASP A 22 -25.80 -3.80 21.79
CA ASP A 22 -27.14 -3.41 22.22
C ASP A 22 -27.25 -1.90 22.42
N LYS A 23 -26.20 -1.29 23.00
CA LYS A 23 -26.11 0.16 23.19
C LYS A 23 -25.44 0.89 22.03
N ASP A 24 -24.91 0.14 21.07
CA ASP A 24 -24.10 0.59 19.94
C ASP A 24 -22.94 1.54 20.31
N VAL A 25 -22.18 1.18 21.34
CA VAL A 25 -21.05 1.97 21.85
C VAL A 25 -19.74 1.19 21.87
N PHE A 26 -18.65 1.88 21.54
CA PHE A 26 -17.30 1.41 21.77
C PHE A 26 -16.84 1.67 23.20
N GLN A 27 -16.05 0.73 23.71
CA GLN A 27 -15.45 0.70 25.04
C GLN A 27 -14.03 0.16 24.93
N ILE A 28 -13.13 0.56 25.83
CA ILE A 28 -11.78 0.02 25.90
C ILE A 28 -11.68 -1.10 26.96
N TYR A 29 -10.98 -2.18 26.62
CA TYR A 29 -10.73 -3.28 27.56
C TYR A 29 -9.43 -3.06 28.33
N VAL A 30 -9.55 -2.62 29.58
CA VAL A 30 -8.40 -2.18 30.39
C VAL A 30 -7.93 -3.25 31.37
N GLN A 31 -8.83 -4.07 31.94
CA GLN A 31 -8.48 -4.96 33.06
C GLN A 31 -7.38 -5.98 32.71
N ALA A 32 -7.40 -6.58 31.52
CA ALA A 32 -6.35 -7.51 31.11
C ALA A 32 -4.98 -6.85 30.94
N LYS A 33 -4.95 -5.56 30.55
CA LYS A 33 -3.71 -4.81 30.35
C LYS A 33 -3.06 -4.46 31.70
N ILE A 34 -3.87 -4.09 32.69
CA ILE A 34 -3.42 -3.84 34.07
C ILE A 34 -2.91 -5.13 34.73
N ALA A 35 -3.67 -6.23 34.58
CA ALA A 35 -3.29 -7.53 35.15
C ALA A 35 -1.98 -8.09 34.57
N GLU A 36 -1.64 -7.76 33.32
CA GLU A 36 -0.39 -8.15 32.68
C GLU A 36 0.77 -7.23 33.07
N ALA A 37 0.52 -5.92 33.20
CA ALA A 37 1.50 -4.96 33.69
C ALA A 37 1.99 -5.25 35.13
N SER A 38 1.19 -5.98 35.91
CA SER A 38 1.48 -6.32 37.31
C SER A 38 2.24 -7.63 37.50
N LYS A 39 2.49 -8.41 36.43
CA LYS A 39 3.06 -9.77 36.51
C LYS A 39 4.57 -9.85 36.32
N GLU A 40 5.17 -8.86 35.69
CA GLU A 40 6.58 -8.88 35.28
C GLU A 40 7.29 -7.61 35.80
N PRO A 41 8.60 -7.68 36.09
CA PRO A 41 9.37 -6.46 36.35
C PRO A 41 9.24 -5.50 35.18
N VAL A 42 9.12 -4.19 35.48
CA VAL A 42 8.92 -3.19 34.42
C VAL A 42 10.21 -3.05 33.63
N THR A 43 10.18 -3.57 32.40
CA THR A 43 11.29 -3.53 31.44
C THR A 43 10.86 -2.83 30.15
N LYS A 44 11.85 -2.46 29.33
CA LYS A 44 11.61 -1.91 28.00
C LYS A 44 10.80 -2.85 27.10
N ARG A 45 11.01 -4.17 27.21
CA ARG A 45 10.24 -5.19 26.50
C ARG A 45 8.79 -5.23 26.95
N LEU A 46 8.54 -5.17 28.26
CA LEU A 46 7.18 -5.17 28.80
C LEU A 46 6.41 -3.92 28.37
N LEU A 47 7.06 -2.76 28.39
CA LEU A 47 6.46 -1.49 27.97
C LEU A 47 6.03 -1.54 26.49
N LEU A 48 6.89 -2.03 25.60
CA LEU A 48 6.56 -2.22 24.17
C LEU A 48 5.41 -3.23 23.98
N LYS A 49 5.45 -4.36 24.69
CA LYS A 49 4.42 -5.40 24.64
C LYS A 49 3.06 -4.84 25.02
N LEU A 50 2.98 -4.06 26.09
CA LEU A 50 1.72 -3.45 26.53
C LEU A 50 1.29 -2.30 25.61
N MET A 51 2.20 -1.45 25.16
CA MET A 51 1.91 -0.41 24.16
C MET A 51 1.26 -0.99 22.90
N SER A 52 1.81 -2.10 22.37
CA SER A 52 1.28 -2.77 21.17
C SER A 52 -0.12 -3.37 21.37
N LYS A 53 -0.53 -3.61 22.62
CA LYS A 53 -1.88 -4.11 22.97
C LYS A 53 -2.89 -2.98 23.13
N PHE A 54 -2.45 -1.71 23.13
CA PHE A 54 -3.35 -0.56 22.98
C PHE A 54 -3.68 -0.37 21.50
N TYR A 55 -4.59 -1.22 21.01
CA TYR A 55 -5.16 -1.07 19.69
C TYR A 55 -6.28 -0.01 19.71
N ASP A 56 -5.97 1.16 19.17
CA ASP A 56 -6.88 2.29 19.04
C ASP A 56 -6.81 2.81 17.59
N PRO A 57 -7.57 2.20 16.66
CA PRO A 57 -7.44 2.49 15.24
C PRO A 57 -7.93 3.90 14.90
N LEU A 58 -8.81 4.49 15.71
CA LEU A 58 -9.35 5.82 15.48
C LEU A 58 -8.66 6.90 16.32
N GLY A 59 -7.70 6.54 17.18
CA GLY A 59 -7.02 7.50 18.05
C GLY A 59 -7.94 8.15 19.09
N LEU A 60 -9.03 7.49 19.48
CA LEU A 60 -10.00 8.07 20.42
C LEU A 60 -9.42 8.21 21.85
N PHE A 61 -8.43 7.39 22.17
CA PHE A 61 -7.67 7.39 23.43
C PHE A 61 -6.23 7.86 23.23
N ALA A 62 -5.93 8.53 22.10
CA ALA A 62 -4.60 9.04 21.77
C ALA A 62 -3.96 9.91 22.88
N PRO A 63 -4.68 10.83 23.57
CA PRO A 63 -4.12 11.63 24.67
C PRO A 63 -3.51 10.81 25.81
N VAL A 64 -3.98 9.57 25.97
CA VAL A 64 -3.49 8.63 26.99
C VAL A 64 -2.41 7.71 26.44
N THR A 65 -2.52 7.27 25.19
CA THR A 65 -1.52 6.36 24.60
C THR A 65 -0.21 7.06 24.25
N VAL A 66 -0.24 8.38 23.99
CA VAL A 66 0.95 9.18 23.72
C VAL A 66 1.93 9.18 24.91
N ILE A 67 1.42 9.13 26.15
CA ILE A 67 2.24 9.01 27.37
C ILE A 67 3.15 7.79 27.30
N VAL A 68 2.63 6.63 26.88
CA VAL A 68 3.42 5.39 26.80
C VAL A 68 4.42 5.43 25.65
N LYS A 69 4.05 6.04 24.52
CA LYS A 69 4.99 6.24 23.40
C LYS A 69 6.16 7.12 23.82
N ILE A 70 5.88 8.18 24.58
CA ILE A 70 6.88 9.08 25.15
C ILE A 70 7.74 8.36 26.21
N LEU A 71 7.14 7.59 27.12
CA LEU A 71 7.90 6.78 28.08
C LEU A 71 8.80 5.76 27.37
N PHE A 72 8.32 5.13 26.30
CA PHE A 72 9.14 4.23 25.49
C PHE A 72 10.32 4.97 24.86
N GLN A 73 10.11 6.18 24.34
CA GLN A 73 11.19 7.04 23.84
C GLN A 73 12.23 7.33 24.93
N ASP A 74 11.80 7.63 26.16
CA ASP A 74 12.71 7.85 27.29
C ASP A 74 13.56 6.61 27.61
N THR A 75 13.02 5.40 27.43
CA THR A 75 13.81 4.16 27.54
C THR A 75 14.84 3.97 26.44
N TRP A 76 14.67 4.61 25.28
CA TRP A 76 15.70 4.64 24.23
C TRP A 76 16.79 5.63 24.53
N LEU A 77 16.43 6.82 25.01
CA LEU A 77 17.38 7.87 25.40
C LEU A 77 18.22 7.47 26.62
N SER A 78 17.69 6.63 27.50
CA SER A 78 18.39 6.11 28.68
C SER A 78 19.32 4.91 28.37
N GLU A 79 19.41 4.48 27.11
CA GLU A 79 20.28 3.38 26.62
C GLU A 79 20.14 2.02 27.35
N ILE A 80 19.04 1.80 28.09
CA ILE A 80 18.80 0.53 28.81
C ILE A 80 18.55 -0.64 27.85
N LYS A 81 18.96 -1.84 28.28
CA LYS A 81 18.73 -3.08 27.52
C LYS A 81 17.27 -3.53 27.60
N TRP A 82 16.87 -4.42 26.69
CA TRP A 82 15.47 -4.86 26.53
C TRP A 82 14.84 -5.45 27.81
N ASP A 83 15.62 -6.21 28.56
CA ASP A 83 15.18 -6.97 29.74
C ASP A 83 15.70 -6.36 31.06
N GLU A 84 16.22 -5.13 30.99
CA GLU A 84 16.69 -4.37 32.14
C GLU A 84 15.54 -3.55 32.77
N LEU A 85 15.61 -3.33 34.08
CA LEU A 85 14.63 -2.54 34.82
C LEU A 85 14.61 -1.09 34.32
N LEU A 86 13.42 -0.50 34.26
CA LEU A 86 13.28 0.92 33.91
C LEU A 86 13.93 1.82 34.97
N PRO A 87 14.55 2.95 34.57
CA PRO A 87 15.02 3.97 35.51
C PRO A 87 13.88 4.43 36.44
N PRO A 88 14.18 4.77 37.72
CA PRO A 88 13.14 5.09 38.72
C PRO A 88 12.13 6.14 38.27
N ALA A 89 12.59 7.18 37.57
CA ALA A 89 11.72 8.25 37.05
C ALA A 89 10.71 7.74 36.00
N VAL A 90 11.16 6.90 35.06
CA VAL A 90 10.32 6.31 34.00
C VAL A 90 9.38 5.26 34.62
N ALA A 91 9.89 4.45 35.55
CA ALA A 91 9.10 3.48 36.29
C ALA A 91 7.97 4.16 37.07
N GLN A 92 8.23 5.27 37.76
CA GLN A 92 7.20 5.99 38.52
C GLN A 92 6.07 6.51 37.62
N GLN A 93 6.41 7.12 36.49
CA GLN A 93 5.43 7.61 35.51
C GLN A 93 4.62 6.46 34.89
N TRP A 94 5.29 5.33 34.60
CA TRP A 94 4.65 4.11 34.12
C TRP A 94 3.62 3.57 35.12
N HIS A 95 3.99 3.41 36.40
CA HIS A 95 3.07 2.91 37.42
C HIS A 95 1.88 3.83 37.64
N LYS A 96 2.12 5.16 37.64
CA LYS A 96 1.04 6.15 37.70
C LYS A 96 0.06 5.96 36.55
N TRP A 97 0.59 5.88 35.32
CA TRP A 97 -0.23 5.68 34.13
C TRP A 97 -1.04 4.37 34.19
N ILE A 98 -0.41 3.24 34.55
CA ILE A 98 -1.09 1.95 34.70
C ILE A 98 -2.21 2.00 35.75
N ASN A 99 -1.97 2.64 36.90
CA ASN A 99 -2.96 2.74 37.98
C ASN A 99 -4.17 3.59 37.59
N GLU A 100 -3.97 4.59 36.75
CA GLU A 100 -5.05 5.49 36.30
C GLU A 100 -5.82 4.92 35.12
N LEU A 101 -5.27 3.97 34.36
CA LEU A 101 -5.95 3.37 33.20
C LEU A 101 -7.37 2.87 33.51
N GLN A 102 -7.62 2.40 34.73
CA GLN A 102 -8.94 1.94 35.16
C GLN A 102 -10.04 3.01 35.01
N CYS A 103 -9.69 4.30 35.02
CA CYS A 103 -10.62 5.40 34.80
C CYS A 103 -11.21 5.42 33.38
N LEU A 104 -10.57 4.75 32.40
CA LEU A 104 -11.07 4.67 31.02
C LEU A 104 -12.22 3.66 30.85
N LYS A 105 -12.45 2.79 31.84
CA LYS A 105 -13.44 1.71 31.75
C LYS A 105 -14.87 2.22 31.56
N ASP A 106 -15.14 3.45 31.97
CA ASP A 106 -16.48 4.05 32.01
C ASP A 106 -16.77 4.91 30.78
N ILE A 107 -15.77 5.17 29.93
CA ILE A 107 -15.95 5.91 28.68
C ILE A 107 -16.79 5.05 27.71
N ARG A 108 -17.81 5.67 27.11
CA ARG A 108 -18.70 5.07 26.12
C ARG A 108 -18.70 5.98 24.90
N ILE A 109 -18.30 5.44 23.75
CA ILE A 109 -18.22 6.22 22.50
C ILE A 109 -19.27 5.68 21.54
N PRO A 110 -20.33 6.45 21.24
CA PRO A 110 -21.33 6.06 20.24
C PRO A 110 -20.68 5.72 18.91
N ARG A 111 -21.02 4.56 18.32
CA ARG A 111 -20.53 4.20 16.98
C ARG A 111 -21.25 5.01 15.89
N TRP A 112 -22.54 5.27 16.09
CA TRP A 112 -23.32 6.13 15.21
C TRP A 112 -23.33 7.56 15.75
N ILE A 113 -23.00 8.52 14.86
CA ILE A 113 -22.85 9.94 15.18
C ILE A 113 -24.14 10.72 14.83
N GLY A 114 -25.26 10.03 14.58
CA GLY A 114 -26.59 10.67 14.56
C GLY A 114 -26.99 11.42 13.28
N PHE A 115 -26.18 11.43 12.21
CA PHE A 115 -26.52 12.18 11.00
C PHE A 115 -27.75 11.64 10.25
N SER A 116 -28.54 12.56 9.69
CA SER A 116 -29.63 12.29 8.74
C SER A 116 -29.33 12.95 7.38
N GLU A 117 -30.03 12.56 6.32
CA GLU A 117 -29.86 13.17 4.97
C GLU A 117 -30.15 14.69 4.95
N THR A 118 -30.84 15.23 5.95
CA THR A 118 -31.18 16.64 6.06
C THR A 118 -30.24 17.44 6.98
N SER A 119 -29.21 16.80 7.53
CA SER A 119 -28.26 17.45 8.45
C SER A 119 -27.23 18.26 7.67
N ASP A 120 -27.00 19.52 8.06
CA ASP A 120 -25.87 20.29 7.56
C ASP A 120 -24.61 19.86 8.31
N ILE A 121 -23.63 19.28 7.61
CA ILE A 121 -22.46 18.62 8.21
C ILE A 121 -21.18 19.37 7.80
N THR A 122 -20.37 19.72 8.80
CA THR A 122 -19.04 20.32 8.61
C THR A 122 -17.97 19.52 9.34
N ILE A 123 -16.76 19.51 8.79
CA ILE A 123 -15.61 18.81 9.37
C ILE A 123 -14.59 19.84 9.85
N HIS A 124 -14.11 19.67 11.08
CA HIS A 124 -13.17 20.57 11.74
C HIS A 124 -11.93 19.81 12.18
N VAL A 125 -10.76 20.33 11.85
CA VAL A 125 -9.47 19.70 12.14
C VAL A 125 -8.65 20.63 13.01
N PHE A 126 -8.16 20.11 14.12
CA PHE A 126 -7.27 20.79 15.04
C PHE A 126 -5.93 20.08 15.07
N CYS A 127 -4.83 20.82 15.04
CA CYS A 127 -3.48 20.28 15.12
C CYS A 127 -2.66 21.04 16.16
N ASP A 128 -1.69 20.36 16.75
CA ASP A 128 -0.70 20.97 17.63
C ASP A 128 0.65 20.24 17.54
N ALA A 129 1.72 20.92 17.95
CA ALA A 129 3.05 20.33 18.10
C ALA A 129 3.76 20.83 19.36
N SER A 130 4.35 19.91 20.11
CA SER A 130 5.25 20.16 21.24
C SER A 130 6.64 19.58 20.97
N GLU A 131 7.60 19.82 21.88
CA GLU A 131 8.94 19.20 21.81
C GLU A 131 8.90 17.67 21.74
N ARG A 132 7.85 17.03 22.30
CA ARG A 132 7.81 15.58 22.50
C ARG A 132 6.79 14.84 21.62
N ALA A 133 5.79 15.54 21.10
CA ALA A 133 4.72 14.95 20.29
C ALA A 133 4.05 16.00 19.39
N TYR A 134 3.61 15.57 18.21
CA TYR A 134 2.75 16.31 17.29
C TYR A 134 1.59 15.40 16.89
N ASP A 135 0.38 15.95 16.77
CA ASP A 135 -0.80 15.17 16.40
C ASP A 135 -1.94 16.09 15.97
N ALA A 136 -3.04 15.49 15.50
CA ALA A 136 -4.24 16.22 15.14
C ALA A 136 -5.51 15.40 15.40
N CYS A 137 -6.59 16.12 15.70
CA CYS A 137 -7.92 15.56 15.94
C CYS A 137 -8.95 16.16 14.99
N LEU A 138 -9.89 15.32 14.57
CA LEU A 138 -10.92 15.62 13.61
C LEU A 138 -12.30 15.47 14.26
N TYR A 139 -13.08 16.54 14.17
CA TYR A 139 -14.43 16.63 14.67
C TYR A 139 -15.41 16.75 13.52
N GLU A 140 -16.56 16.12 13.70
CA GLU A 140 -17.75 16.39 12.93
C GLU A 140 -18.64 17.36 13.71
N ARG A 141 -19.25 18.29 12.99
CA ARG A 141 -20.26 19.20 13.51
C ARG A 141 -21.46 19.12 12.60
N HIS A 142 -22.62 18.77 13.16
CA HIS A 142 -23.88 18.88 12.46
C HIS A 142 -24.90 19.71 13.21
N THR A 143 -25.84 20.29 12.45
CA THR A 143 -26.99 21.00 13.00
C THR A 143 -28.29 20.31 12.57
N VAL A 144 -29.09 19.90 13.56
CA VAL A 144 -30.42 19.29 13.36
C VAL A 144 -31.44 20.07 14.19
N ASN A 145 -32.49 20.60 13.55
CA ASN A 145 -33.57 21.34 14.23
C ASN A 145 -33.07 22.48 15.16
N ASN A 146 -32.07 23.25 14.72
CA ASN A 146 -31.36 24.29 15.50
C ASN A 146 -30.55 23.81 16.71
N PHE A 147 -30.37 22.50 16.88
CA PHE A 147 -29.42 21.93 17.83
C PHE A 147 -28.13 21.58 17.09
N THR A 148 -27.01 22.12 17.57
CA THR A 148 -25.67 21.80 17.04
C THR A 148 -25.00 20.81 17.95
N GLU A 149 -24.54 19.71 17.38
CA GLU A 149 -23.73 18.72 18.06
C GLU A 149 -22.36 18.64 17.40
N VAL A 150 -21.34 18.41 18.22
CA VAL A 150 -19.96 18.23 17.80
C VAL A 150 -19.44 16.94 18.40
N ASN A 151 -18.89 16.09 17.55
CA ASN A 151 -18.44 14.75 17.90
C ASN A 151 -17.03 14.49 17.36
N LEU A 152 -16.15 13.98 18.24
CA LEU A 152 -14.83 13.49 17.82
C LEU A 152 -15.00 12.28 16.88
N ILE A 153 -14.49 12.37 15.66
CA ILE A 153 -14.45 11.23 14.72
C ILE A 153 -13.19 10.39 14.98
N CYS A 154 -12.02 11.05 14.96
CA CYS A 154 -10.74 10.39 15.11
C CYS A 154 -9.62 11.38 15.46
N SER A 155 -8.49 10.86 15.94
CA SER A 155 -7.22 11.58 15.97
C SER A 155 -6.11 10.73 15.35
N ARG A 156 -5.29 11.36 14.51
CA ARG A 156 -4.20 10.72 13.78
C ARG A 156 -3.18 11.77 13.33
N GLU A 157 -1.97 11.30 13.05
CA GLU A 157 -0.99 12.05 12.27
C GLU A 157 -1.61 12.49 10.93
N ILE A 158 -1.66 13.79 10.68
CA ILE A 158 -2.20 14.37 9.45
C ILE A 158 -1.06 14.65 8.48
N LEU A 159 -1.30 14.37 7.19
CA LEU A 159 -1.25 15.34 6.07
C LEU A 159 -1.42 14.64 4.71
N GLN A 160 -2.35 15.15 3.88
CA GLN A 160 -2.17 15.31 2.41
C GLN A 160 -3.27 16.08 1.63
N TYR A 161 -4.23 16.78 2.25
CA TYR A 161 -5.38 17.36 1.49
C TYR A 161 -5.78 18.82 1.78
N THR A 162 -5.03 19.58 2.59
CA THR A 162 -5.37 21.00 2.91
C THR A 162 -4.26 21.97 2.50
N THR A 163 -4.62 23.19 2.11
CA THR A 163 -3.67 24.29 1.87
C THR A 163 -3.55 25.19 3.10
N PRO A 164 -2.40 25.84 3.34
CA PRO A 164 -2.22 26.77 4.47
C PRO A 164 -3.25 27.91 4.53
N SER A 165 -3.82 28.29 3.39
CA SER A 165 -4.89 29.30 3.30
C SER A 165 -6.20 28.88 3.95
N GLN A 166 -6.39 27.58 4.24
CA GLN A 166 -7.57 27.06 4.93
C GLN A 166 -7.39 27.03 6.45
N TRP A 167 -6.19 27.37 6.96
CA TRP A 167 -5.86 27.21 8.37
C TRP A 167 -6.20 28.48 9.15
N ARG A 168 -6.75 28.29 10.34
CA ARG A 168 -7.08 29.36 11.29
C ARG A 168 -6.33 29.11 12.58
N HIS A 169 -5.90 30.19 13.24
CA HIS A 169 -5.24 30.06 14.54
C HIS A 169 -6.28 29.82 15.65
N CYS A 170 -6.12 28.71 16.37
CA CYS A 170 -6.82 28.44 17.62
C CYS A 170 -5.85 28.64 18.80
N THR A 171 -6.29 29.32 19.86
CA THR A 171 -5.52 29.49 21.09
C THR A 171 -5.31 28.14 21.78
N GLY A 172 -4.12 27.88 22.35
CA GLY A 172 -3.81 26.60 23.00
C GLY A 172 -4.78 26.20 24.12
N THR A 173 -5.42 27.17 24.79
CA THR A 173 -6.48 26.90 25.78
C THR A 173 -7.74 26.26 25.19
N ASP A 174 -8.03 26.55 23.93
CA ASP A 174 -9.23 26.10 23.22
C ASP A 174 -8.91 25.03 22.16
N ASN A 175 -7.63 24.70 21.98
CA ASN A 175 -7.17 23.73 21.01
C ASN A 175 -7.20 22.30 21.59
N PRO A 176 -8.13 21.43 21.18
CA PRO A 176 -8.17 20.06 21.68
C PRO A 176 -6.92 19.24 21.31
N ALA A 177 -6.18 19.63 20.27
CA ALA A 177 -4.94 18.97 19.89
C ALA A 177 -3.81 19.17 20.91
N ASP A 178 -3.88 20.18 21.80
CA ASP A 178 -2.92 20.33 22.91
C ASP A 178 -2.93 19.10 23.84
N HIS A 179 -4.06 18.41 23.99
CA HIS A 179 -4.13 17.19 24.79
C HIS A 179 -3.33 16.02 24.18
N LEU A 180 -3.12 16.07 22.86
CA LEU A 180 -2.33 15.08 22.14
C LEU A 180 -0.82 15.34 22.25
N THR A 181 -0.42 16.59 22.42
CA THR A 181 0.99 16.99 22.47
C THR A 181 1.51 17.13 23.90
N ARG A 182 0.70 17.69 24.79
CA ARG A 182 1.02 17.93 26.21
C ARG A 182 0.66 16.76 27.12
N CYS A 183 -0.01 15.75 26.57
CA CYS A 183 -0.48 14.54 27.23
C CYS A 183 -1.56 14.77 28.28
N THR A 184 -2.48 13.82 28.39
CA THR A 184 -3.49 13.82 29.45
C THR A 184 -3.50 12.49 30.19
N PHE A 185 -3.43 12.58 31.51
CA PHE A 185 -3.48 11.40 32.37
C PHE A 185 -4.82 10.66 32.22
N PRO A 186 -4.85 9.32 32.27
CA PRO A 186 -6.08 8.55 32.04
C PRO A 186 -7.25 8.94 32.97
N SER A 187 -6.96 9.42 34.17
CA SER A 187 -7.95 9.90 35.14
C SER A 187 -8.70 11.15 34.70
N GLN A 188 -8.08 11.97 33.84
CA GLN A 188 -8.60 13.26 33.39
C GLN A 188 -9.39 13.14 32.09
N LEU A 189 -9.05 12.18 31.22
CA LEU A 189 -9.68 12.01 29.90
C LEU A 189 -11.21 11.90 29.93
N PRO A 190 -11.86 11.18 30.87
CA PRO A 190 -13.32 11.12 30.94
C PRO A 190 -14.00 12.48 31.14
N TYR A 191 -13.31 13.46 31.71
CA TYR A 191 -13.85 14.77 32.08
C TYR A 191 -13.41 15.89 31.11
N LEU A 192 -12.66 15.55 30.06
CA LEU A 192 -12.20 16.51 29.05
C LEU A 192 -13.29 16.76 28.01
N GLU A 193 -14.25 17.63 28.34
CA GLU A 193 -15.32 18.03 27.43
C GLU A 193 -14.78 18.58 26.09
N SER A 194 -13.70 19.36 26.12
CA SER A 194 -13.10 19.90 24.90
C SER A 194 -12.51 18.82 23.99
N TRP A 195 -12.10 17.68 24.54
CA TRP A 195 -11.62 16.54 23.75
C TRP A 195 -12.77 15.80 23.06
N TRP A 196 -13.89 15.59 23.75
CA TRP A 196 -15.01 14.81 23.21
C TRP A 196 -15.92 15.64 22.29
N HIS A 197 -16.12 16.91 22.62
CA HIS A 197 -17.09 17.80 21.97
C HIS A 197 -16.47 19.04 21.32
N GLY A 198 -15.14 19.10 21.25
CA GLY A 198 -14.44 20.25 20.69
C GLY A 198 -14.58 21.52 21.55
N PRO A 199 -14.03 22.65 21.09
CA PRO A 199 -14.14 23.92 21.82
C PRO A 199 -15.57 24.46 21.81
N LYS A 200 -15.96 25.16 22.88
CA LYS A 200 -17.34 25.66 23.08
C LYS A 200 -17.85 26.52 21.91
N TRP A 201 -16.98 27.34 21.32
CA TRP A 201 -17.34 28.19 20.18
C TRP A 201 -17.73 27.40 18.94
N LEU A 202 -17.32 26.14 18.82
CA LEU A 202 -17.64 25.28 17.67
C LEU A 202 -19.12 24.86 17.67
N ASN A 203 -19.77 24.86 18.84
CA ASN A 203 -21.21 24.63 18.98
C ASN A 203 -22.06 25.84 18.58
N HIS A 204 -21.43 26.99 18.31
CA HIS A 204 -22.10 28.21 17.85
C HIS A 204 -21.99 28.39 16.33
N ASP A 205 -22.67 29.39 15.81
CA ASP A 205 -22.63 29.74 14.38
C ASP A 205 -21.23 30.22 13.95
N SER A 206 -20.96 30.14 12.65
CA SER A 206 -19.63 30.43 12.08
C SER A 206 -19.10 31.83 12.36
N GLU A 207 -19.98 32.76 12.73
CA GLU A 207 -19.63 34.12 13.14
C GLU A 207 -18.88 34.17 14.48
N ALA A 208 -19.12 33.20 15.37
CA ALA A 208 -18.46 33.08 16.67
C ALA A 208 -17.09 32.38 16.60
N TRP A 209 -16.70 31.89 15.42
CA TRP A 209 -15.45 31.14 15.24
C TRP A 209 -14.24 32.08 15.16
N PRO A 210 -13.04 31.62 15.53
CA PRO A 210 -11.83 32.42 15.40
C PRO A 210 -11.59 32.85 13.95
N ASN A 211 -11.60 34.17 13.69
CA ASN A 211 -11.37 34.76 12.37
C ASN A 211 -10.02 35.50 12.27
N LYS A 212 -9.05 35.19 13.16
CA LYS A 212 -7.71 35.79 13.06
C LYS A 212 -6.97 35.18 11.86
N GLU A 213 -6.89 35.94 10.79
CA GLU A 213 -6.00 35.66 9.67
C GLU A 213 -4.53 35.70 10.15
N PHE A 214 -3.71 34.80 9.61
CA PHE A 214 -2.26 34.85 9.84
C PHE A 214 -1.72 36.18 9.29
N PRO A 215 -0.97 36.97 10.06
CA PRO A 215 -0.29 38.14 9.53
C PRO A 215 0.65 37.69 8.41
N SER A 216 0.41 38.17 7.18
CA SER A 216 1.20 37.87 5.98
C SER A 216 2.67 38.33 6.06
N HIS A 217 3.06 38.98 7.16
CA HIS A 217 4.37 39.58 7.39
C HIS A 217 5.24 38.95 8.48
N LEU A 218 4.81 37.86 9.11
CA LEU A 218 5.71 37.11 10.00
C LEU A 218 6.38 36.01 9.18
N GLN A 219 7.59 36.30 8.66
CA GLN A 219 8.56 35.22 8.51
C GLN A 219 8.68 34.58 9.89
N PRO A 220 8.42 33.28 10.05
CA PRO A 220 8.81 32.64 11.29
C PRO A 220 10.34 32.73 11.31
N SER A 221 10.88 33.65 12.10
CA SER A 221 12.17 33.42 12.74
C SER A 221 11.96 32.19 13.59
N VAL A 222 12.10 31.02 12.96
CA VAL A 222 12.38 29.78 13.66
C VAL A 222 13.75 30.02 14.25
N GLU A 223 13.78 30.69 15.40
CA GLU A 223 14.85 30.47 16.37
C GLU A 223 14.76 28.99 16.68
N VAL A 224 15.56 28.24 15.93
CA VAL A 224 15.86 26.85 16.17
C VAL A 224 16.40 26.82 17.59
N GLU A 225 15.53 26.47 18.55
CA GLU A 225 15.92 26.06 19.88
C GLU A 225 16.68 24.75 19.74
N SER A 226 17.93 24.91 19.32
CA SER A 226 18.92 23.89 19.15
C SER A 226 19.36 23.46 20.54
N ARG A 227 18.60 22.52 21.14
CA ARG A 227 19.27 21.59 22.05
C ARG A 227 20.37 20.92 21.24
N LYS A 228 21.63 21.17 21.63
CA LYS A 228 22.81 20.42 21.20
C LYS A 228 22.64 18.95 21.56
N THR A 229 21.81 18.26 20.80
CA THR A 229 22.00 16.85 20.57
C THR A 229 22.81 16.81 19.30
N GLU A 230 23.92 16.08 19.27
CA GLU A 230 24.58 15.71 18.02
C GLU A 230 23.65 14.78 17.21
N SER A 231 22.50 15.30 16.81
CA SER A 231 21.68 14.72 15.76
C SER A 231 22.37 15.11 14.48
N LEU A 232 23.09 14.14 13.87
CA LEU A 232 23.48 14.22 12.47
C LEU A 232 22.19 14.25 11.63
N SER A 233 21.57 15.42 11.52
CA SER A 233 20.43 15.66 10.64
C SER A 233 20.95 15.58 9.20
N PHE A 234 20.74 14.43 8.57
CA PHE A 234 20.88 14.29 7.13
C PHE A 234 19.68 15.02 6.50
N TYR A 235 19.84 16.32 6.19
CA TYR A 235 18.97 16.96 5.21
C TYR A 235 19.20 16.26 3.88
N VAL A 236 18.34 15.28 3.56
CA VAL A 236 18.18 14.82 2.19
C VAL A 236 17.28 15.85 1.53
N ALA A 237 17.86 16.76 0.75
CA ALA A 237 17.09 17.50 -0.24
C ALA A 237 16.49 16.46 -1.21
N THR A 238 15.24 16.04 -0.98
CA THR A 238 14.51 15.27 -1.98
C THR A 238 14.19 16.23 -3.11
N THR A 239 15.02 16.23 -4.15
CA THR A 239 14.71 16.91 -5.40
C THR A 239 13.43 16.30 -5.95
N GLU A 240 12.33 17.07 -5.91
CA GLU A 240 11.11 16.68 -6.58
C GLU A 240 11.36 16.59 -8.08
N PRO A 241 10.85 15.55 -8.75
CA PRO A 241 10.99 15.41 -10.19
C PRO A 241 10.14 16.48 -10.89
N ILE A 242 10.57 16.93 -12.07
CA ILE A 242 9.86 17.95 -12.88
C ILE A 242 8.43 17.50 -13.24
N ILE A 243 8.21 16.19 -13.35
CA ILE A 243 6.89 15.60 -13.59
C ILE A 243 6.67 14.40 -12.68
N ASP A 244 5.42 14.14 -12.35
CA ASP A 244 5.04 12.92 -11.64
C ASP A 244 5.01 11.71 -12.59
N ILE A 245 5.94 10.77 -12.38
CA ILE A 245 6.03 9.51 -13.15
C ILE A 245 4.78 8.65 -13.00
N SER A 246 4.08 8.71 -11.87
CA SER A 246 2.93 7.83 -11.59
C SER A 246 1.83 7.94 -12.65
N ARG A 247 1.77 9.08 -13.35
CA ARG A 247 0.82 9.40 -14.40
C ARG A 247 1.16 8.80 -15.77
N TYR A 248 2.28 8.09 -15.90
CA TYR A 248 2.78 7.57 -17.17
C TYR A 248 2.88 6.05 -17.18
N SER A 249 2.53 5.46 -18.32
CA SER A 249 2.63 4.02 -18.60
C SER A 249 3.68 3.65 -19.64
N SER A 250 4.32 4.65 -20.26
CA SER A 250 5.29 4.47 -21.35
C SER A 250 6.60 5.20 -21.05
N TYR A 251 7.69 4.45 -21.07
CA TYR A 251 9.05 4.96 -20.89
C TYR A 251 9.42 6.02 -21.95
N THR A 252 9.16 5.73 -23.23
CA THR A 252 9.49 6.67 -24.32
C THR A 252 8.67 7.96 -24.23
N LYS A 253 7.41 7.88 -23.79
CA LYS A 253 6.57 9.06 -23.55
C LYS A 253 7.12 9.92 -22.42
N VAL A 254 7.56 9.31 -21.33
CA VAL A 254 8.21 10.03 -20.22
C VAL A 254 9.44 10.78 -20.72
N LEU A 255 10.35 10.11 -21.44
CA LEU A 255 11.55 10.77 -21.94
C LEU A 255 11.23 11.93 -22.89
N ARG A 256 10.30 11.75 -23.82
CA ARG A 256 9.92 12.82 -24.77
C ARG A 256 9.27 14.02 -24.06
N VAL A 257 8.37 13.78 -23.11
CA VAL A 257 7.74 14.88 -22.36
C VAL A 257 8.77 15.62 -21.51
N THR A 258 9.64 14.90 -20.82
CA THR A 258 10.74 15.50 -20.05
C THR A 258 11.66 16.31 -20.96
N ALA A 259 12.04 15.80 -22.14
CA ALA A 259 12.87 16.53 -23.10
C ALA A 259 12.21 17.83 -23.57
N TRP A 260 10.91 17.80 -23.89
CA TRP A 260 10.15 19.02 -24.22
C TRP A 260 10.14 20.04 -23.10
N ILE A 261 9.97 19.60 -21.85
CA ILE A 261 9.98 20.50 -20.70
C ILE A 261 11.38 21.10 -20.49
N LEU A 262 12.45 20.31 -20.66
CA LEU A 262 13.82 20.82 -20.58
C LEU A 262 14.10 21.87 -21.68
N ASN A 263 13.61 21.65 -22.90
CA ASN A 263 13.70 22.64 -23.98
C ASN A 263 12.90 23.90 -23.67
N PHE A 264 11.70 23.77 -23.11
CA PHE A 264 10.90 24.91 -22.66
C PHE A 264 11.65 25.72 -21.60
N VAL A 265 12.19 25.06 -20.57
CA VAL A 265 12.99 25.71 -19.52
C VAL A 265 14.23 26.40 -20.09
N HIS A 266 14.89 25.78 -21.08
CA HIS A 266 15.99 26.42 -21.80
C HIS A 266 15.55 27.70 -22.52
N ASN A 267 14.44 27.63 -23.27
CA ASN A 267 13.88 28.76 -24.02
C ASN A 267 13.41 29.91 -23.12
N CYS A 268 13.00 29.62 -21.88
CA CYS A 268 12.68 30.64 -20.89
C CYS A 268 13.92 31.35 -20.33
N LYS A 269 15.09 30.71 -20.35
CA LYS A 269 16.34 31.21 -19.75
C LYS A 269 17.35 31.76 -20.77
N SER A 270 17.24 31.35 -22.03
CA SER A 270 18.19 31.63 -23.10
C SER A 270 17.57 32.53 -24.16
N HIS A 271 18.38 33.44 -24.72
CA HIS A 271 18.00 34.20 -25.91
C HIS A 271 18.02 33.34 -27.18
N LEU A 272 18.82 32.27 -27.20
CA LEU A 272 18.86 31.29 -28.28
C LEU A 272 17.76 30.25 -28.06
N ARG A 273 16.66 30.39 -28.81
CA ARG A 273 15.50 29.50 -28.69
C ARG A 273 15.68 28.23 -29.52
N ILE A 274 15.34 27.10 -28.92
CA ILE A 274 15.17 25.80 -29.55
C ILE A 274 13.76 25.72 -30.13
N ILE A 275 13.64 25.61 -31.46
CA ILE A 275 12.34 25.63 -32.18
C ILE A 275 12.15 24.36 -33.04
N HIS A 276 13.13 23.45 -33.07
CA HIS A 276 13.08 22.23 -33.87
C HIS A 276 12.37 21.06 -33.14
N GLU A 277 12.10 19.99 -33.88
CA GLU A 277 11.61 18.72 -33.31
C GLU A 277 12.65 18.07 -32.40
N LEU A 278 12.21 17.23 -31.46
CA LEU A 278 13.11 16.53 -30.54
C LEU A 278 14.12 15.65 -31.28
N ASN A 279 15.39 15.83 -30.95
CA ASN A 279 16.48 14.99 -31.43
C ASN A 279 16.89 13.93 -30.39
N CYS A 280 17.74 12.99 -30.80
CA CYS A 280 18.19 11.89 -29.94
C CYS A 280 18.97 12.38 -28.71
N ASN A 281 19.75 13.46 -28.84
CA ASN A 281 20.56 14.01 -27.75
C ASN A 281 19.69 14.61 -26.64
N GLU A 282 18.56 15.23 -27.00
CA GLU A 282 17.60 15.77 -26.02
C GLU A 282 16.87 14.64 -25.27
N ILE A 283 16.58 13.53 -25.96
CA ILE A 283 16.00 12.34 -25.33
C ILE A 283 17.02 11.67 -24.39
N GLU A 284 18.29 11.58 -24.76
CA GLU A 284 19.35 11.07 -23.88
C GLU A 284 19.53 12.00 -22.65
N LYS A 285 19.53 13.33 -22.82
CA LYS A 285 19.54 14.27 -21.68
C LYS A 285 18.34 14.08 -20.75
N ALA A 286 17.16 13.79 -21.28
CA ALA A 286 15.99 13.49 -20.47
C ALA A 286 16.13 12.16 -19.71
N LYS A 287 16.76 11.14 -20.31
CA LYS A 287 17.08 9.88 -19.65
C LYS A 287 18.10 10.08 -18.53
N ASP A 288 19.15 10.84 -18.79
CA ASP A 288 20.18 11.24 -17.81
C ASP A 288 19.57 11.96 -16.62
N TYR A 289 18.70 12.95 -16.89
CA TYR A 289 17.93 13.64 -15.85
C TYR A 289 17.19 12.66 -14.94
N TRP A 290 16.50 11.68 -15.52
CA TRP A 290 15.75 10.69 -14.74
C TRP A 290 16.66 9.76 -13.94
N ILE A 291 17.75 9.28 -14.52
CA ILE A 291 18.74 8.44 -13.83
C ILE A 291 19.27 9.18 -12.61
N GLN A 292 19.71 10.43 -12.78
CA GLN A 292 20.18 11.27 -11.67
C GLN A 292 19.09 11.51 -10.63
N THR A 293 17.86 11.73 -11.07
CA THR A 293 16.73 11.95 -10.16
C THR A 293 16.44 10.71 -9.32
N VAL A 294 16.41 9.52 -9.93
CA VAL A 294 16.25 8.24 -9.20
C VAL A 294 17.39 8.07 -8.20
N GLN A 295 18.64 8.30 -8.62
CA GLN A 295 19.80 8.13 -7.76
C GLN A 295 19.77 9.10 -6.57
N ARG A 296 19.45 10.37 -6.79
CA ARG A 296 19.31 11.37 -5.72
C ARG A 296 18.17 11.04 -4.76
N GLN A 297 17.03 10.57 -5.26
CA GLN A 297 15.89 10.24 -4.40
C GLN A 297 16.12 8.96 -3.58
N CYS A 298 16.76 7.95 -4.16
CA CYS A 298 16.92 6.64 -3.53
C CYS A 298 18.24 6.47 -2.76
N PHE A 299 19.29 7.20 -3.10
CA PHE A 299 20.66 7.03 -2.58
C PHE A 299 21.32 8.35 -2.17
N SER A 300 20.54 9.35 -1.77
CA SER A 300 21.04 10.66 -1.34
C SER A 300 22.09 10.59 -0.23
N ALA A 301 21.88 9.71 0.76
CA ALA A 301 22.80 9.56 1.88
C ALA A 301 24.17 9.05 1.42
N GLU A 302 24.16 8.06 0.53
CA GLU A 302 25.34 7.46 -0.06
C GLU A 302 26.05 8.41 -1.02
N ILE A 303 25.31 9.11 -1.88
CA ILE A 303 25.87 10.12 -2.79
C ILE A 303 26.58 11.21 -1.98
N ASN A 304 25.94 11.72 -0.93
CA ASN A 304 26.54 12.74 -0.06
C ASN A 304 27.77 12.24 0.70
N ALA A 305 27.78 10.98 1.13
CA ALA A 305 28.96 10.36 1.75
C ALA A 305 30.12 10.25 0.75
N LEU A 306 29.85 9.76 -0.46
CA LEU A 306 30.86 9.62 -1.52
C LEU A 306 31.40 10.98 -1.99
N LYS A 307 30.53 12.00 -2.14
CA LYS A 307 30.95 13.38 -2.45
C LYS A 307 31.91 13.95 -1.40
N LYS A 308 31.74 13.55 -0.14
CA LYS A 308 32.59 13.98 0.98
C LYS A 308 33.78 13.04 1.23
N GLY A 309 34.02 12.05 0.37
CA GLY A 309 35.09 11.06 0.54
C GLY A 309 34.94 10.17 1.79
N ARG A 310 33.73 10.07 2.34
CA ARG A 310 33.46 9.28 3.56
C ARG A 310 33.06 7.86 3.19
N PRO A 311 33.45 6.85 3.99
CA PRO A 311 33.01 5.48 3.77
C PRO A 311 31.49 5.35 3.93
N LEU A 312 30.88 4.49 3.11
CA LEU A 312 29.45 4.20 3.23
C LEU A 312 29.13 3.48 4.54
N GLN A 313 27.95 3.77 5.09
CA GLN A 313 27.46 3.06 6.27
C GLN A 313 27.24 1.58 5.93
N LYS A 314 27.66 0.67 6.81
CA LYS A 314 27.49 -0.79 6.62
C LYS A 314 26.03 -1.22 6.41
N LYS A 315 25.06 -0.43 6.88
CA LYS A 315 23.61 -0.67 6.70
C LYS A 315 23.07 -0.20 5.35
N SER A 316 23.85 0.56 4.57
CA SER A 316 23.42 1.03 3.26
C SER A 316 23.11 -0.15 2.34
N LYS A 317 22.01 -0.04 1.59
CA LYS A 317 21.56 -1.02 0.58
C LYS A 317 22.63 -1.33 -0.47
N ILE A 318 23.59 -0.42 -0.66
CA ILE A 318 24.57 -0.50 -1.74
C ILE A 318 26.02 -0.63 -1.27
N SER A 319 26.26 -0.65 0.04
CA SER A 319 27.61 -0.76 0.61
C SER A 319 28.40 -1.97 0.09
N CYS A 320 27.72 -3.09 -0.19
CA CYS A 320 28.33 -4.31 -0.72
C CYS A 320 28.70 -4.25 -2.21
N PHE A 321 28.29 -3.21 -2.95
CA PHE A 321 28.56 -3.05 -4.38
C PHE A 321 29.78 -2.19 -4.70
N ASN A 322 30.57 -1.81 -3.68
CA ASN A 322 31.72 -0.90 -3.82
C ASN A 322 31.41 0.34 -4.70
N PRO A 323 30.32 1.08 -4.43
CA PRO A 323 29.86 2.11 -5.34
C PRO A 323 30.78 3.33 -5.33
N PHE A 324 30.88 4.01 -6.46
CA PHE A 324 31.65 5.25 -6.60
C PHE A 324 30.89 6.27 -7.45
N LEU A 325 31.28 7.54 -7.34
CA LEU A 325 30.73 8.62 -8.15
C LEU A 325 31.67 8.95 -9.31
N LYS A 326 31.09 9.12 -10.49
CA LYS A 326 31.77 9.69 -11.67
C LYS A 326 30.78 10.56 -12.41
N ASP A 327 31.17 11.79 -12.76
CA ASP A 327 30.32 12.76 -13.47
C ASP A 327 28.93 12.96 -12.81
N ASP A 328 28.89 12.98 -11.47
CA ASP A 328 27.68 13.04 -10.63
C ASP A 328 26.75 11.80 -10.70
N TYR A 329 27.14 10.74 -11.40
CA TYR A 329 26.42 9.47 -11.44
C TYR A 329 26.98 8.45 -10.46
N LEU A 330 26.08 7.67 -9.88
CA LEU A 330 26.42 6.57 -8.98
C LEU A 330 26.62 5.27 -9.76
N HIS A 331 27.87 4.80 -9.82
CA HIS A 331 28.29 3.62 -10.54
C HIS A 331 28.63 2.46 -9.60
N LEU A 332 28.51 1.23 -10.11
CA LEU A 332 28.94 0.01 -9.46
C LEU A 332 30.46 -0.19 -9.60
N GLY A 333 31.15 -0.40 -8.47
CA GLY A 333 32.53 -0.84 -8.47
C GLY A 333 32.65 -2.32 -8.81
N GLY A 334 33.55 -2.65 -9.73
CA GLY A 334 33.73 -4.01 -10.23
C GLY A 334 35.20 -4.38 -10.38
N ARG A 335 35.46 -5.63 -10.79
CA ARG A 335 36.80 -6.15 -11.07
C ARG A 335 37.17 -6.10 -12.56
N LEU A 336 36.29 -5.56 -13.39
CA LEU A 336 36.42 -5.54 -14.85
C LEU A 336 37.16 -4.30 -15.37
N GLN A 337 37.78 -3.52 -14.49
CA GLN A 337 38.48 -2.26 -14.79
C GLN A 337 39.64 -2.37 -15.80
N PHE A 338 40.14 -3.59 -16.05
CA PHE A 338 41.23 -3.85 -16.99
C PHE A 338 40.76 -4.56 -18.28
N PHE A 339 39.46 -4.83 -18.42
CA PHE A 339 38.91 -5.42 -19.64
C PHE A 339 38.59 -4.33 -20.65
N ASP A 340 38.87 -4.58 -21.93
CA ASP A 340 38.53 -3.69 -23.03
C ASP A 340 37.04 -3.83 -23.41
N ILE A 341 36.17 -3.26 -22.57
CA ILE A 341 34.71 -3.20 -22.77
C ILE A 341 34.23 -1.79 -22.43
N PRO A 342 33.04 -1.36 -22.92
CA PRO A 342 32.52 -0.02 -22.65
C PRO A 342 32.43 0.30 -21.16
N PHE A 343 32.70 1.57 -20.81
CA PHE A 343 32.74 2.02 -19.41
C PHE A 343 31.47 1.68 -18.63
N ASP A 344 30.29 1.87 -19.22
CA ASP A 344 29.00 1.58 -18.58
C ASP A 344 28.79 0.07 -18.32
N THR A 345 29.44 -0.78 -19.11
CA THR A 345 29.44 -2.23 -18.89
C THR A 345 30.39 -2.64 -17.77
N GLN A 346 31.56 -1.98 -17.68
CA GLN A 346 32.49 -2.19 -16.57
C GLN A 346 31.90 -1.72 -15.25
N HIS A 347 31.21 -0.57 -15.30
CA HIS A 347 30.70 0.17 -14.16
C HIS A 347 29.24 0.57 -14.37
N PRO A 348 28.29 -0.38 -14.30
CA PRO A 348 26.88 -0.08 -14.51
C PRO A 348 26.33 0.92 -13.50
N LEU A 349 25.36 1.73 -13.95
CA LEU A 349 24.67 2.72 -13.13
C LEU A 349 23.76 2.04 -12.10
N ILE A 350 23.87 2.42 -10.83
CA ILE A 350 23.07 1.83 -9.75
C ILE A 350 21.69 2.48 -9.71
N LEU A 351 20.62 1.67 -9.69
CA LEU A 351 19.23 2.13 -9.60
C LEU A 351 18.42 1.29 -8.58
N ASP A 352 17.52 1.90 -7.81
CA ASP A 352 16.61 1.14 -6.93
C ASP A 352 15.43 0.59 -7.75
N GLY A 353 15.27 -0.74 -7.76
CA GLY A 353 14.21 -1.41 -8.49
C GLY A 353 12.78 -1.04 -8.05
N ASN A 354 12.60 -0.48 -6.85
CA ASN A 354 11.27 -0.05 -6.38
C ASN A 354 10.79 1.27 -7.02
N HIS A 355 11.65 2.00 -7.71
CA HIS A 355 11.29 3.30 -8.26
C HIS A 355 10.44 3.19 -9.53
N SER A 356 9.40 4.02 -9.66
CA SER A 356 8.43 3.95 -10.78
C SER A 356 9.08 4.14 -12.16
N PHE A 357 10.11 5.00 -12.28
CA PHE A 357 10.89 5.14 -13.51
C PHE A 357 11.57 3.82 -13.92
N VAL A 358 12.16 3.13 -12.95
CA VAL A 358 12.88 1.87 -13.17
C VAL A 358 11.91 0.78 -13.59
N TYR A 359 10.69 0.79 -13.06
CA TYR A 359 9.62 -0.08 -13.55
C TYR A 359 9.30 0.18 -15.03
N LEU A 360 9.15 1.44 -15.45
CA LEU A 360 8.91 1.79 -16.86
C LEU A 360 10.09 1.40 -17.76
N LEU A 361 11.32 1.61 -17.30
CA LEU A 361 12.55 1.17 -17.98
C LEU A 361 12.55 -0.35 -18.19
N ILE A 362 12.27 -1.14 -17.15
CA ILE A 362 12.16 -2.61 -17.24
C ILE A 362 11.07 -3.00 -18.24
N GLN A 363 9.92 -2.33 -18.21
CA GLN A 363 8.83 -2.61 -19.16
C GLN A 363 9.23 -2.31 -20.61
N HIS A 364 9.98 -1.23 -20.84
CA HIS A 364 10.49 -0.87 -22.16
C HIS A 364 11.44 -1.93 -22.71
N TYR A 365 12.49 -2.31 -21.96
CA TYR A 365 13.42 -3.36 -22.37
C TYR A 365 12.72 -4.69 -22.61
N ARG A 366 11.74 -5.04 -21.78
CA ARG A 366 10.97 -6.27 -21.95
C ARG A 366 10.15 -6.30 -23.25
N ILE A 367 9.58 -5.16 -23.67
CA ILE A 367 8.85 -5.05 -24.94
C ILE A 367 9.84 -5.08 -26.12
N HIS A 368 10.94 -4.34 -26.02
CA HIS A 368 11.99 -4.28 -27.04
C HIS A 368 12.65 -5.64 -27.28
N LEU A 369 12.87 -6.42 -26.22
CA LEU A 369 13.39 -7.79 -26.28
C LEU A 369 12.28 -8.84 -26.50
N HIS A 370 11.16 -8.46 -27.13
CA HIS A 370 10.07 -9.38 -27.52
C HIS A 370 9.60 -10.32 -26.40
N HIS A 371 9.44 -9.80 -25.18
CA HIS A 371 8.90 -10.53 -24.03
C HIS A 371 9.71 -11.75 -23.57
N LEU A 372 11.02 -11.77 -23.87
CA LEU A 372 11.94 -12.82 -23.44
C LEU A 372 12.02 -12.96 -21.90
N GLY A 373 12.56 -14.09 -21.46
CA GLY A 373 12.60 -14.48 -20.04
C GLY A 373 13.44 -13.55 -19.16
N VAL A 374 13.22 -13.65 -17.84
CA VAL A 374 13.87 -12.82 -16.81
C VAL A 374 15.39 -12.76 -16.96
N ARG A 375 16.03 -13.88 -17.31
CA ARG A 375 17.50 -13.97 -17.44
C ARG A 375 18.04 -13.09 -18.56
N ILE A 376 17.35 -13.06 -19.70
CA ILE A 376 17.78 -12.31 -20.89
C ILE A 376 17.60 -10.81 -20.63
N VAL A 377 16.42 -10.40 -20.16
CA VAL A 377 16.13 -9.00 -19.81
C VAL A 377 17.11 -8.49 -18.74
N LEU A 378 17.44 -9.31 -17.74
CA LEU A 378 18.41 -8.95 -16.71
C LEU A 378 19.84 -8.83 -17.27
N SER A 379 20.22 -9.69 -18.21
CA SER A 379 21.53 -9.63 -18.85
C SER A 379 21.68 -8.36 -19.67
N GLU A 380 20.65 -8.01 -20.44
CA GLU A 380 20.64 -6.79 -21.25
C GLU A 380 20.68 -5.56 -20.36
N LEU A 381 19.83 -5.48 -19.32
CA LEU A 381 19.86 -4.34 -18.40
C LEU A 381 21.20 -4.20 -17.68
N ARG A 382 21.93 -5.30 -17.42
CA ARG A 382 23.23 -5.27 -16.74
C ARG A 382 24.37 -4.71 -17.58
N SER A 383 24.22 -4.57 -18.89
CA SER A 383 25.22 -3.89 -19.72
C SER A 383 25.31 -2.40 -19.41
N THR A 384 24.28 -1.81 -18.78
CA THR A 384 24.23 -0.37 -18.48
C THR A 384 23.80 -0.07 -17.04
N PHE A 385 22.97 -0.93 -16.43
CA PHE A 385 22.32 -0.69 -15.14
C PHE A 385 22.49 -1.85 -14.15
N CYS A 386 22.91 -1.52 -12.93
CA CYS A 386 22.77 -2.40 -11.78
C CYS A 386 21.50 -2.06 -10.99
N ILE A 387 20.40 -2.72 -11.33
CA ILE A 387 19.11 -2.53 -10.64
C ILE A 387 19.08 -3.39 -9.37
N LEU A 388 18.93 -2.74 -8.21
CA LEU A 388 18.72 -3.43 -6.93
C LEU A 388 17.47 -4.29 -7.01
N ARG A 389 17.57 -5.56 -6.57
CA ARG A 389 16.47 -6.53 -6.66
C ARG A 389 15.98 -6.75 -8.11
N GLY A 390 16.81 -6.45 -9.11
CA GLY A 390 16.43 -6.47 -10.53
C GLY A 390 15.75 -7.76 -10.99
N ARG A 391 16.22 -8.94 -10.56
CA ARG A 391 15.56 -10.22 -10.89
C ARG A 391 14.12 -10.29 -10.38
N GLN A 392 13.87 -9.80 -9.16
CA GLN A 392 12.56 -9.80 -8.53
C GLN A 392 11.63 -8.79 -9.22
N GLU A 393 12.12 -7.58 -9.51
CA GLU A 393 11.35 -6.54 -10.19
C GLU A 393 11.00 -6.91 -11.64
N ILE A 394 11.95 -7.50 -12.38
CA ILE A 394 11.69 -8.04 -13.72
C ILE A 394 10.65 -9.17 -13.65
N LYS A 395 10.75 -10.09 -12.68
CA LYS A 395 9.74 -11.15 -12.49
C LYS A 395 8.36 -10.57 -12.21
N LYS A 396 8.26 -9.53 -11.36
CA LYS A 396 7.00 -8.81 -11.10
C LYS A 396 6.45 -8.17 -12.36
N ALA A 397 7.29 -7.50 -13.16
CA ALA A 397 6.91 -6.89 -14.43
C ALA A 397 6.37 -7.91 -15.45
N LEU A 398 7.04 -9.07 -15.58
CA LEU A 398 6.57 -10.17 -16.45
C LEU A 398 5.26 -10.77 -15.94
N HIS A 399 5.10 -10.94 -14.63
CA HIS A 399 3.88 -11.48 -14.05
C HIS A 399 2.68 -10.55 -14.25
N LYS A 400 2.88 -9.23 -14.34
CA LYS A 400 1.79 -8.28 -14.65
C LYS A 400 1.46 -8.19 -16.14
N CYS A 401 2.32 -8.71 -17.02
CA CYS A 401 2.11 -8.59 -18.46
C CYS A 401 1.25 -9.72 -19.05
N LEU A 402 0.18 -9.34 -19.75
CA LEU A 402 -0.73 -10.26 -20.42
C LEU A 402 -0.02 -11.16 -21.47
N PRO A 403 0.72 -10.63 -22.48
CA PRO A 403 1.51 -11.47 -23.37
C PRO A 403 2.38 -12.51 -22.66
N CYS A 404 3.15 -12.11 -21.64
CA CYS A 404 3.99 -13.03 -20.88
C CYS A 404 3.19 -14.09 -20.11
N LYS A 405 1.99 -13.75 -19.61
CA LYS A 405 1.09 -14.71 -18.96
C LYS A 405 0.58 -15.73 -19.96
N LEU A 406 0.13 -15.29 -21.13
CA LEU A 406 -0.40 -16.15 -22.19
C LEU A 406 0.68 -17.13 -22.68
N PHE A 407 1.88 -16.64 -22.97
CA PHE A 407 3.01 -17.51 -23.39
C PHE A 407 3.45 -18.52 -22.33
N LYS A 408 3.22 -18.24 -21.04
CA LYS A 408 3.55 -19.14 -19.92
C LYS A 408 2.40 -20.00 -19.44
N ALA A 409 1.20 -19.84 -20.02
CA ALA A 409 0.06 -20.64 -19.64
C ALA A 409 0.39 -22.12 -19.91
N LYS A 410 0.23 -22.96 -18.89
CA LYS A 410 0.37 -24.40 -19.08
C LYS A 410 -0.77 -24.87 -19.96
N CYS A 411 -0.47 -25.78 -20.88
CA CYS A 411 -1.52 -26.50 -21.60
C CYS A 411 -2.44 -27.16 -20.59
N GLY A 412 -3.76 -27.08 -20.79
CA GLY A 412 -4.71 -27.80 -19.97
C GLY A 412 -4.41 -29.29 -20.08
N MET A 413 -4.15 -29.93 -18.94
CA MET A 413 -4.04 -31.39 -18.92
C MET A 413 -5.45 -31.96 -18.91
N GLN A 414 -5.72 -32.93 -19.80
CA GLN A 414 -6.95 -33.70 -19.73
C GLN A 414 -6.96 -34.47 -18.40
N ILE A 415 -7.97 -34.23 -17.57
CA ILE A 415 -8.25 -35.06 -16.41
C ILE A 415 -9.11 -36.22 -16.91
N GLU A 416 -8.60 -37.44 -16.87
CA GLU A 416 -9.40 -38.61 -17.19
C GLU A 416 -10.46 -38.82 -16.09
N ALA A 417 -11.73 -38.76 -16.49
CA ALA A 417 -12.82 -39.10 -15.58
C ALA A 417 -12.78 -40.61 -15.28
N PRO A 418 -13.17 -41.05 -14.07
CA PRO A 418 -13.30 -42.47 -13.78
C PRO A 418 -14.28 -43.13 -14.78
N LEU A 419 -13.97 -44.36 -15.19
CA LEU A 419 -14.84 -45.12 -16.10
C LEU A 419 -16.24 -45.31 -15.46
N PRO A 420 -17.34 -45.09 -16.19
CA PRO A 420 -18.67 -45.35 -15.71
C PRO A 420 -18.85 -46.82 -15.34
N SER A 421 -19.69 -47.11 -14.33
CA SER A 421 -19.99 -48.48 -13.88
C SER A 421 -20.51 -49.37 -15.01
N GLU A 422 -21.23 -48.76 -15.94
CA GLU A 422 -21.82 -49.30 -17.16
C GLU A 422 -20.79 -49.87 -18.14
N ARG A 423 -19.52 -49.45 -18.06
CA ARG A 423 -18.42 -49.98 -18.90
C ARG A 423 -17.60 -51.07 -18.23
N VAL A 424 -17.79 -51.31 -16.94
CA VAL A 424 -16.96 -52.23 -16.14
C VAL A 424 -17.76 -53.38 -15.53
N VAL A 425 -19.08 -53.25 -15.38
CA VAL A 425 -19.96 -54.31 -14.90
C VAL A 425 -20.43 -55.18 -16.08
N PRO A 426 -20.21 -56.50 -16.06
CA PRO A 426 -20.75 -57.41 -17.07
C PRO A 426 -22.29 -57.35 -17.14
N SER A 427 -22.82 -57.20 -18.34
CA SER A 427 -24.26 -57.22 -18.66
C SER A 427 -24.52 -58.03 -19.94
N ALA A 428 -25.79 -58.23 -20.29
CA ALA A 428 -26.12 -58.77 -21.62
C ALA A 428 -25.70 -57.80 -22.74
N SER A 429 -25.51 -58.33 -23.94
CA SER A 429 -25.17 -57.55 -25.13
C SER A 429 -26.24 -56.48 -25.40
N PHE A 430 -25.81 -55.27 -25.78
CA PHE A 430 -26.66 -54.11 -26.06
C PHE A 430 -27.59 -53.65 -24.92
N THR A 431 -27.41 -54.13 -23.68
CA THR A 431 -28.10 -53.56 -22.50
C THR A 431 -27.74 -52.09 -22.31
N ILE A 432 -26.49 -51.73 -22.62
CA ILE A 432 -25.99 -50.36 -22.57
C ILE A 432 -25.35 -50.08 -23.92
N THR A 433 -25.96 -49.18 -24.68
CA THR A 433 -25.59 -48.88 -26.06
C THR A 433 -25.13 -47.44 -26.16
N GLY A 434 -23.87 -47.24 -26.56
CA GLY A 434 -23.35 -45.95 -26.98
C GLY A 434 -23.74 -45.70 -28.42
N ILE A 435 -24.23 -44.51 -28.70
CA ILE A 435 -24.71 -44.10 -30.02
C ILE A 435 -23.82 -42.96 -30.51
N ASP A 436 -23.33 -43.06 -31.73
CA ASP A 436 -22.59 -42.00 -32.39
C ASP A 436 -22.94 -41.96 -33.88
N PHE A 437 -22.63 -40.85 -34.55
CA PHE A 437 -22.87 -40.67 -35.98
C PHE A 437 -21.56 -40.33 -36.69
N ALA A 438 -21.31 -40.99 -37.82
CA ALA A 438 -20.23 -40.65 -38.72
C ALA A 438 -20.82 -40.11 -40.03
N GLY A 439 -20.39 -38.92 -40.46
CA GLY A 439 -20.84 -38.35 -41.72
C GLY A 439 -20.53 -36.86 -41.86
N PRO A 440 -20.98 -36.23 -42.97
CA PRO A 440 -21.72 -36.85 -44.08
C PRO A 440 -20.83 -37.70 -45.00
N VAL A 441 -21.35 -38.83 -45.48
CA VAL A 441 -20.72 -39.68 -46.51
C VAL A 441 -21.49 -39.58 -47.83
N ASN A 442 -20.78 -39.55 -48.94
CA ASN A 442 -21.39 -39.52 -50.27
C ASN A 442 -21.86 -40.92 -50.65
N ILE A 443 -23.15 -41.08 -50.94
CA ILE A 443 -23.72 -42.35 -51.42
C ILE A 443 -23.97 -42.31 -52.92
N ARG A 444 -23.82 -43.46 -53.57
CA ARG A 444 -24.15 -43.63 -54.99
C ARG A 444 -25.63 -43.94 -55.13
N CYS A 445 -26.46 -42.89 -55.19
CA CYS A 445 -27.87 -42.98 -55.55
C CYS A 445 -28.12 -42.47 -56.98
N LEU A 446 -29.29 -42.80 -57.54
CA LEU A 446 -29.74 -42.38 -58.89
C LEU A 446 -29.84 -40.84 -59.07
N LYS A 447 -29.74 -40.07 -57.98
CA LYS A 447 -29.71 -38.61 -57.98
C LYS A 447 -28.31 -38.09 -57.62
N PRO A 448 -27.83 -37.01 -58.26
CA PRO A 448 -26.53 -36.46 -57.96
C PRO A 448 -26.55 -35.74 -56.59
N ARG A 449 -25.74 -36.25 -55.64
CA ARG A 449 -25.41 -35.67 -54.32
C ARG A 449 -26.40 -35.92 -53.18
N ASP A 450 -26.82 -37.15 -52.95
CA ASP A 450 -27.36 -37.52 -51.64
C ASP A 450 -26.20 -37.83 -50.69
N THR A 451 -26.12 -37.07 -49.60
CA THR A 451 -25.24 -37.36 -48.45
C THR A 451 -26.02 -38.15 -47.42
N ALA A 452 -25.41 -39.17 -46.85
CA ALA A 452 -25.98 -39.96 -45.78
C ALA A 452 -25.11 -39.90 -44.52
N TYR A 453 -25.66 -40.34 -43.41
CA TYR A 453 -24.98 -40.49 -42.14
C TYR A 453 -24.95 -41.97 -41.76
N ILE A 454 -23.89 -42.39 -41.12
CA ILE A 454 -23.70 -43.73 -40.60
C ILE A 454 -23.96 -43.67 -39.10
N THR A 455 -24.98 -44.37 -38.63
CA THR A 455 -25.29 -44.48 -37.21
C THR A 455 -24.56 -45.67 -36.63
N LEU A 456 -23.79 -45.44 -35.58
CA LEU A 456 -22.96 -46.42 -34.90
C LEU A 456 -23.60 -46.75 -33.55
N PHE A 457 -24.04 -48.00 -33.39
CA PHE A 457 -24.52 -48.52 -32.12
C PHE A 457 -23.45 -49.44 -31.54
N THR A 458 -22.83 -48.99 -30.45
CA THR A 458 -21.73 -49.71 -29.78
C THR A 458 -22.19 -50.27 -28.44
N CYS A 459 -22.03 -51.57 -28.23
CA CYS A 459 -22.28 -52.16 -26.93
C CYS A 459 -21.15 -51.77 -25.95
N ALA A 460 -21.50 -51.18 -24.81
CA ALA A 460 -20.54 -50.78 -23.78
C ALA A 460 -19.79 -51.99 -23.18
N THR A 461 -20.46 -53.14 -23.12
CA THR A 461 -19.99 -54.37 -22.46
C THR A 461 -19.13 -55.25 -23.36
N THR A 462 -19.60 -55.57 -24.56
CA THR A 462 -18.90 -56.50 -25.49
C THR A 462 -18.08 -55.78 -26.55
N ARG A 463 -18.24 -54.46 -26.70
CA ARG A 463 -17.70 -53.67 -27.82
C ARG A 463 -18.21 -54.12 -29.19
N ALA A 464 -19.29 -54.89 -29.25
CA ALA A 464 -19.99 -55.18 -30.50
C ALA A 464 -20.49 -53.88 -31.15
N LEU A 465 -20.40 -53.82 -32.48
CA LEU A 465 -20.77 -52.66 -33.28
C LEU A 465 -21.88 -53.07 -34.26
N HIS A 466 -23.02 -52.38 -34.19
CA HIS A 466 -24.08 -52.39 -35.19
C HIS A 466 -24.06 -51.06 -35.96
N ILE A 467 -24.23 -51.12 -37.27
CA ILE A 467 -24.06 -49.98 -38.17
C ILE A 467 -25.29 -49.86 -39.06
N GLU A 468 -25.92 -48.69 -39.04
CA GLU A 468 -27.09 -48.36 -39.88
C GLU A 468 -26.79 -47.16 -40.79
N LEU A 469 -27.34 -47.15 -42.01
CA LEU A 469 -27.25 -46.00 -42.92
C LEU A 469 -28.53 -45.15 -42.84
N MET A 470 -28.39 -43.87 -42.56
CA MET A 470 -29.49 -42.91 -42.45
C MET A 470 -29.39 -41.80 -43.51
N SER A 471 -30.53 -41.38 -44.06
CA SER A 471 -30.59 -40.31 -45.07
C SER A 471 -30.30 -38.92 -44.49
N ASP A 472 -30.62 -38.71 -43.22
CA ASP A 472 -30.50 -37.44 -42.50
C ASP A 472 -30.41 -37.72 -40.99
N LEU A 473 -30.17 -36.69 -40.19
CA LEU A 473 -30.08 -36.76 -38.72
C LEU A 473 -31.43 -36.46 -38.03
N THR A 474 -32.56 -36.66 -38.70
CA THR A 474 -33.87 -36.44 -38.07
C THR A 474 -34.21 -37.56 -37.09
N THR A 475 -34.95 -37.20 -36.05
CA THR A 475 -35.41 -38.16 -35.02
C THR A 475 -36.19 -39.31 -35.63
N ASP A 476 -37.02 -39.06 -36.65
CA ASP A 476 -37.83 -40.09 -37.30
C ASP A 476 -36.96 -41.15 -37.98
N LYS A 477 -35.93 -40.71 -38.71
CA LYS A 477 -34.96 -41.63 -39.34
C LYS A 477 -34.10 -42.35 -38.30
N PHE A 478 -33.78 -41.69 -37.19
CA PHE A 478 -33.07 -42.33 -36.08
C PHE A 478 -33.91 -43.42 -35.41
N LEU A 479 -35.19 -43.17 -35.15
CA LEU A 479 -36.08 -44.17 -34.55
C LEU A 479 -36.27 -45.38 -35.46
N LEU A 480 -36.32 -45.16 -36.78
CA LEU A 480 -36.34 -46.26 -37.76
C LEU A 480 -35.03 -47.07 -37.77
N ALA A 481 -33.89 -46.44 -37.49
CA ALA A 481 -32.59 -47.10 -37.37
C ALA A 481 -32.37 -47.80 -36.01
N LEU A 482 -33.18 -47.46 -35.00
CA LEU A 482 -33.08 -48.00 -33.64
C LEU A 482 -34.01 -49.22 -33.43
N GLN A 483 -35.12 -49.29 -34.18
CA GLN A 483 -36.07 -50.41 -34.18
C GLN A 483 -35.49 -51.65 -34.86
#